data_AF-A0A958X9W8-F1
#
_entry.id   AF-A0A958X9W8-F1
#
_cell.length_a   1.000
_cell.length_b   1.000
_cell.length_c   1.000
_cell.angle_alpha   90.00
_cell.angle_beta   90.00
_cell.angle_gamma   90.00
#
_symmetry.space_group_name_H-M   'P 1'
#
loop_
_entity.id
_entity.type
_entity.pdbx_description
1 polymer ?
#
loop_
_entity_poly.entity_id
_entity_poly.type
_entity_poly.pdbx_seq_one_letter_code
_entity_poly.pdbx_strand_id
1 'polypeptide(L)'
;MKKLSLIGLIICAALGMSLFLHENQGGETETSLGIVTSVSNMDDSGNPEELGKVHWDRNLESGHTSAVKAGKPMLILFQEVPGCSNCTRFGNSTLSHPLIVEAIETYFIPVCIYNNKGGKDAEALKKFKEPSWNNPVVRIVDANYSDLVPRMPNFNSPAQLVRGINQALTKNLIAVPPYLQLLEEEMEAREKGLETATFSMYCFWKGEGIFGNIPGVIETEPGFQSGKEVVKVQFNPAIVEKAELKSLTNPQGVSACSNNNGFSIDREPKYYLSHTEYAYLPMTTLQACRANSLIGDKKSPEALFSPRQLELLKKVSSQKKQHRQKMIGRKDLATAWEEVNM
;
A
#
# COMPACT_ATOMS: atom_id res chain seq x y z
N MET A 1 -59.79 -47.67 46.34
CA MET A 1 -61.26 -47.57 46.36
C MET A 1 -61.80 -47.96 44.99
N LYS A 2 -62.69 -48.96 44.97
CA LYS A 2 -63.58 -49.48 43.90
C LYS A 2 -62.94 -49.79 42.52
N LYS A 3 -62.56 -51.03 42.17
CA LYS A 3 -63.28 -52.31 41.87
C LYS A 3 -63.83 -52.44 40.43
N LEU A 4 -63.69 -53.68 39.90
CA LEU A 4 -64.24 -54.34 38.69
C LEU A 4 -63.48 -54.11 37.37
N SER A 5 -63.29 -55.05 36.44
CA SER A 5 -63.62 -56.49 36.22
C SER A 5 -62.83 -56.90 34.96
N LEU A 6 -61.99 -57.94 34.91
CA LEU A 6 -62.23 -59.38 34.67
C LEU A 6 -62.94 -59.76 33.34
N ILE A 7 -62.25 -60.67 32.59
CA ILE A 7 -62.71 -61.60 31.52
C ILE A 7 -63.09 -60.96 30.17
N GLY A 8 -62.68 -61.42 28.98
CA GLY A 8 -61.90 -62.57 28.53
C GLY A 8 -62.29 -62.93 27.08
N LEU A 9 -61.45 -63.77 26.46
CA LEU A 9 -61.74 -64.72 25.36
C LEU A 9 -61.73 -64.29 23.87
N ILE A 10 -61.06 -65.18 23.11
CA ILE A 10 -61.32 -65.68 21.74
C ILE A 10 -60.65 -64.96 20.55
N ILE A 11 -59.50 -65.52 20.18
CA ILE A 11 -59.15 -66.12 18.87
C ILE A 11 -60.03 -65.70 17.68
N CYS A 12 -59.43 -65.06 16.68
CA CYS A 12 -59.62 -65.47 15.29
C CYS A 12 -58.42 -65.03 14.43
N ALA A 13 -58.02 -65.94 13.56
CA ALA A 13 -56.81 -65.90 12.76
C ALA A 13 -57.01 -65.19 11.41
N ALA A 14 -55.87 -64.97 10.78
CA ALA A 14 -55.63 -65.02 9.33
C ALA A 14 -55.74 -63.72 8.51
N LEU A 15 -54.55 -63.34 8.01
CA LEU A 15 -54.20 -63.04 6.62
C LEU A 15 -54.93 -61.91 5.89
N GLY A 16 -54.15 -60.94 5.40
CA GLY A 16 -54.61 -59.98 4.40
C GLY A 16 -53.59 -58.92 4.06
N MET A 17 -52.65 -59.28 3.20
CA MET A 17 -51.59 -58.45 2.64
C MET A 17 -52.16 -57.40 1.67
N SER A 18 -51.45 -56.28 1.54
CA SER A 18 -51.18 -55.57 0.27
C SER A 18 -51.92 -54.28 -0.11
N LEU A 19 -51.10 -53.22 -0.13
CA LEU A 19 -50.79 -52.33 -1.25
C LEU A 19 -51.80 -51.25 -1.74
N PHE A 20 -51.40 -50.00 -1.44
CA PHE A 20 -51.10 -48.86 -2.34
C PHE A 20 -52.18 -47.94 -2.93
N LEU A 21 -51.81 -46.64 -2.90
CA LEU A 21 -52.19 -45.47 -3.72
C LEU A 21 -53.60 -44.89 -3.46
N HIS A 22 -53.86 -43.58 -3.51
CA HIS A 22 -53.10 -42.33 -3.59
C HIS A 22 -54.21 -41.26 -3.52
N GLU A 23 -54.10 -40.21 -2.72
CA GLU A 23 -54.77 -38.95 -3.06
C GLU A 23 -54.10 -37.76 -2.38
N ASN A 24 -54.04 -36.68 -3.16
CA ASN A 24 -53.10 -35.57 -3.12
C ASN A 24 -53.93 -34.29 -3.19
N GLN A 25 -53.77 -33.36 -2.23
CA GLN A 25 -54.04 -31.91 -2.33
C GLN A 25 -53.26 -31.26 -1.15
N GLY A 26 -52.52 -30.15 -1.23
CA GLY A 26 -52.31 -29.09 -2.22
C GLY A 26 -51.91 -27.82 -1.44
N GLY A 27 -51.07 -26.94 -2.03
CA GLY A 27 -50.76 -25.58 -1.52
C GLY A 27 -49.35 -25.45 -0.91
N GLU A 28 -48.30 -25.16 -1.68
CA GLU A 28 -47.89 -23.89 -2.29
C GLU A 28 -46.62 -23.32 -1.62
N THR A 29 -45.70 -22.94 -2.48
CA THR A 29 -44.28 -22.65 -2.30
C THR A 29 -44.00 -21.29 -1.70
N GLU A 30 -43.20 -21.22 -0.62
CA GLU A 30 -42.47 -20.01 -0.25
C GLU A 30 -41.07 -20.04 -0.86
N THR A 31 -40.88 -19.15 -1.83
CA THR A 31 -39.61 -18.79 -2.44
C THR A 31 -38.81 -17.98 -1.42
N SER A 32 -37.82 -18.58 -0.76
CA SER A 32 -36.87 -17.80 0.03
C SER A 32 -35.93 -17.06 -0.92
N LEU A 33 -36.15 -15.75 -1.04
CA LEU A 33 -35.23 -14.81 -1.66
C LEU A 33 -33.88 -14.93 -0.92
N GLY A 34 -32.85 -15.35 -1.65
CA GLY A 34 -31.47 -15.31 -1.16
C GLY A 34 -31.11 -13.88 -0.77
N ILE A 35 -30.93 -13.65 0.53
CA ILE A 35 -30.22 -12.48 1.01
C ILE A 35 -28.77 -12.68 0.60
N VAL A 36 -28.36 -12.00 -0.48
CA VAL A 36 -26.94 -11.78 -0.76
C VAL A 36 -26.44 -10.83 0.32
N THR A 37 -25.98 -11.38 1.44
CA THR A 37 -25.10 -10.66 2.35
C THR A 37 -23.80 -10.44 1.59
N SER A 38 -23.63 -9.22 1.05
CA SER A 38 -22.32 -8.73 0.65
C SER A 38 -21.46 -8.69 1.91
N VAL A 39 -20.72 -9.77 2.16
CA VAL A 39 -19.61 -9.76 3.11
C VAL A 39 -18.59 -8.82 2.49
N SER A 40 -18.56 -7.58 2.96
CA SER A 40 -17.42 -6.70 2.74
C SER A 40 -16.21 -7.45 3.28
N ASN A 41 -15.28 -7.79 2.41
CA ASN A 41 -13.98 -8.34 2.82
C ASN A 41 -13.35 -7.33 3.77
N MET A 42 -13.42 -7.59 5.07
CA MET A 42 -12.68 -6.84 6.06
C MET A 42 -11.21 -7.24 5.89
N ASP A 43 -10.37 -6.25 5.59
CA ASP A 43 -8.93 -6.36 5.74
C ASP A 43 -8.58 -6.63 7.23
N ASP A 44 -7.36 -7.07 7.51
CA ASP A 44 -6.85 -7.40 8.86
C ASP A 44 -6.93 -6.17 9.82
N SER A 45 -7.11 -4.96 9.26
CA SER A 45 -7.38 -3.71 9.97
C SER A 45 -8.85 -3.54 10.45
N GLY A 46 -9.77 -4.39 9.99
CA GLY A 46 -11.22 -4.24 10.24
C GLY A 46 -11.89 -3.10 9.46
N ASN A 47 -11.14 -2.38 8.62
CA ASN A 47 -11.67 -1.31 7.79
C ASN A 47 -12.43 -1.85 6.56
N PRO A 48 -13.44 -1.10 6.05
CA PRO A 48 -13.91 -1.25 4.69
C PRO A 48 -12.76 -1.07 3.68
N GLU A 49 -12.79 -1.85 2.59
CA GLU A 49 -11.75 -1.88 1.55
C GLU A 49 -11.40 -0.48 1.01
N GLU A 50 -12.39 0.42 0.89
CA GLU A 50 -12.19 1.78 0.40
C GLU A 50 -11.24 2.61 1.29
N LEU A 51 -11.15 2.29 2.59
CA LEU A 51 -10.35 3.06 3.55
C LEU A 51 -8.90 2.62 3.63
N GLY A 52 -8.55 1.48 3.00
CA GLY A 52 -7.23 0.88 3.09
C GLY A 52 -6.80 0.59 4.53
N LYS A 53 -5.49 0.66 4.78
CA LYS A 53 -4.85 0.21 6.02
C LYS A 53 -4.61 1.30 7.08
N VAL A 54 -5.06 2.53 6.82
CA VAL A 54 -4.95 3.62 7.80
C VAL A 54 -5.97 3.46 8.91
N HIS A 55 -5.58 3.65 10.16
CA HIS A 55 -6.49 3.67 11.30
C HIS A 55 -7.25 5.00 11.39
N TRP A 56 -8.50 5.02 10.92
CA TRP A 56 -9.33 6.22 10.84
C TRP A 56 -10.21 6.43 12.07
N ASP A 57 -10.23 7.65 12.61
CA ASP A 57 -11.35 8.10 13.45
C ASP A 57 -12.55 8.44 12.55
N ARG A 58 -13.73 7.91 12.88
CA ARG A 58 -14.99 8.14 12.15
C ARG A 58 -15.77 9.36 12.62
N ASN A 59 -15.20 10.16 13.54
CA ASN A 59 -15.85 11.31 14.14
C ASN A 59 -14.92 12.53 14.14
N LEU A 60 -15.34 13.60 13.46
CA LEU A 60 -14.58 14.84 13.33
C LEU A 60 -14.26 15.50 14.69
N GLU A 61 -15.20 15.50 15.64
CA GLU A 61 -15.02 16.12 16.95
C GLU A 61 -14.03 15.33 17.82
N SER A 62 -14.10 13.99 17.75
CA SER A 62 -13.16 13.09 18.42
C SER A 62 -11.74 13.25 17.84
N GLY A 63 -11.65 13.28 16.52
CA GLY A 63 -10.39 13.54 15.80
C GLY A 63 -9.79 14.88 16.17
N HIS A 64 -10.60 15.95 16.23
CA HIS A 64 -10.16 17.27 16.66
C HIS A 64 -9.67 17.30 18.11
N THR A 65 -10.40 16.66 19.02
CA THR A 65 -9.99 16.53 20.42
C THR A 65 -8.63 15.85 20.53
N SER A 66 -8.42 14.77 19.76
CA SER A 66 -7.16 14.05 19.69
C SER A 66 -6.03 14.89 19.08
N ALA A 67 -6.34 15.69 18.06
CA ALA A 67 -5.41 16.58 17.36
C ALA A 67 -4.89 17.67 18.30
N VAL A 68 -5.78 18.34 19.02
CA VAL A 68 -5.43 19.34 20.05
C VAL A 68 -4.57 18.71 21.14
N LYS A 69 -4.97 17.53 21.65
CA LYS A 69 -4.24 16.83 22.71
C LYS A 69 -2.83 16.40 22.27
N ALA A 70 -2.69 15.90 21.04
CA ALA A 70 -1.42 15.41 20.52
C ALA A 70 -0.52 16.52 19.93
N GLY A 71 -1.05 17.73 19.74
CA GLY A 71 -0.36 18.80 19.02
C GLY A 71 -0.10 18.46 17.55
N LYS A 72 -0.98 17.64 16.94
CA LYS A 72 -0.84 17.18 15.54
C LYS A 72 -1.93 17.77 14.66
N PRO A 73 -1.64 18.09 13.39
CA PRO A 73 -2.68 18.40 12.42
C PRO A 73 -3.57 17.19 12.13
N MET A 74 -4.76 17.43 11.56
CA MET A 74 -5.65 16.36 11.10
C MET A 74 -5.47 16.15 9.60
N LEU A 75 -5.45 14.88 9.19
CA LEU A 75 -5.60 14.48 7.79
C LEU A 75 -7.00 13.87 7.64
N ILE A 76 -7.83 14.53 6.85
CA ILE A 76 -9.25 14.19 6.70
C ILE A 76 -9.50 13.62 5.31
N LEU A 77 -10.01 12.39 5.27
CA LEU A 77 -10.48 11.71 4.06
C LEU A 77 -12.00 11.87 3.94
N PHE A 78 -12.47 12.46 2.84
CA PHE A 78 -13.87 12.47 2.46
C PHE A 78 -14.08 11.45 1.34
N GLN A 79 -14.86 10.41 1.59
CA GLN A 79 -15.02 9.31 0.63
C GLN A 79 -16.35 8.57 0.81
N GLU A 80 -16.84 7.95 -0.27
CA GLU A 80 -18.02 7.08 -0.23
C GLU A 80 -17.69 5.74 0.42
N VAL A 81 -18.51 5.30 1.38
CA VAL A 81 -18.44 3.94 1.95
C VAL A 81 -19.85 3.34 2.17
N PRO A 82 -20.19 2.21 1.53
CA PRO A 82 -19.45 1.60 0.42
C PRO A 82 -19.36 2.58 -0.76
N GLY A 83 -18.27 2.49 -1.52
CA GLY A 83 -17.96 3.36 -2.66
C GLY A 83 -17.74 2.59 -3.96
N CYS A 84 -17.63 3.31 -5.08
CA CYS A 84 -17.35 2.68 -6.37
C CYS A 84 -15.87 2.26 -6.53
N SER A 85 -15.51 1.73 -7.70
CA SER A 85 -14.16 1.25 -8.01
C SER A 85 -13.05 2.30 -7.86
N ASN A 86 -13.39 3.60 -7.90
CA ASN A 86 -12.44 4.66 -7.58
C ASN A 86 -12.07 4.68 -6.09
N CYS A 87 -13.04 4.45 -5.21
CA CYS A 87 -12.84 4.43 -3.77
C CYS A 87 -12.05 3.18 -3.35
N THR A 88 -12.43 2.00 -3.83
CA THR A 88 -11.69 0.76 -3.55
C THR A 88 -10.29 0.79 -4.15
N ARG A 89 -10.10 1.33 -5.35
CA ARG A 89 -8.75 1.53 -5.92
C ARG A 89 -7.89 2.44 -5.06
N PHE A 90 -8.42 3.56 -4.59
CA PHE A 90 -7.67 4.48 -3.73
C PHE A 90 -7.31 3.83 -2.38
N GLY A 91 -8.26 3.11 -1.78
CA GLY A 91 -8.07 2.28 -0.58
C GLY A 91 -6.96 1.24 -0.74
N ASN A 92 -7.05 0.40 -1.77
CA ASN A 92 -6.14 -0.73 -1.99
C ASN A 92 -4.75 -0.34 -2.49
N SER A 93 -4.61 0.82 -3.13
CA SER A 93 -3.31 1.29 -3.64
C SER A 93 -2.68 2.33 -2.73
N THR A 94 -3.28 3.52 -2.64
CA THR A 94 -2.65 4.68 -1.99
C THR A 94 -2.76 4.57 -0.47
N LEU A 95 -3.95 4.30 0.05
CA LEU A 95 -4.20 4.22 1.50
C LEU A 95 -3.77 2.88 2.11
N SER A 96 -3.25 1.97 1.30
CA SER A 96 -2.63 0.71 1.73
C SER A 96 -1.13 0.66 1.49
N HIS A 97 -0.53 1.72 0.92
CA HIS A 97 0.91 1.79 0.72
C HIS A 97 1.61 1.97 2.09
N PRO A 98 2.48 1.04 2.55
CA PRO A 98 2.96 1.02 3.93
C PRO A 98 3.62 2.33 4.39
N LEU A 99 4.41 2.97 3.52
CA LEU A 99 5.07 4.24 3.85
C LEU A 99 4.10 5.43 3.92
N ILE A 100 2.99 5.39 3.17
CA ILE A 100 1.94 6.42 3.24
C ILE A 100 1.15 6.21 4.54
N VAL A 101 0.75 4.97 4.84
CA VAL A 101 0.04 4.62 6.08
C VAL A 101 0.83 5.09 7.29
N GLU A 102 2.12 4.74 7.34
CA GLU A 102 3.00 5.18 8.42
C GLU A 102 3.09 6.70 8.54
N ALA A 103 3.24 7.41 7.44
CA ALA A 103 3.32 8.87 7.46
C ALA A 103 2.03 9.51 7.99
N ILE A 104 0.88 9.01 7.56
CA ILE A 104 -0.43 9.48 8.00
C ILE A 104 -0.57 9.29 9.53
N GLU A 105 -0.28 8.10 10.03
CA GLU A 105 -0.46 7.76 11.45
C GLU A 105 0.61 8.36 12.37
N THR A 106 1.81 8.61 11.83
CA THR A 106 2.91 9.20 12.60
C THR A 106 2.72 10.69 12.80
N TYR A 107 2.32 11.42 11.75
CA TYR A 107 2.36 12.88 11.77
C TYR A 107 1.00 13.57 11.90
N PHE A 108 -0.10 12.83 11.70
CA PHE A 108 -1.45 13.39 11.70
C PHE A 108 -2.38 12.61 12.64
N ILE A 109 -3.53 13.20 12.94
CA ILE A 109 -4.71 12.46 13.38
C ILE A 109 -5.54 12.12 12.14
N PRO A 110 -5.66 10.84 11.75
CA PRO A 110 -6.42 10.44 10.58
C PRO A 110 -7.92 10.45 10.91
N VAL A 111 -8.70 11.20 10.14
CA VAL A 111 -10.16 11.26 10.27
C VAL A 111 -10.79 10.90 8.94
N CYS A 112 -11.77 10.01 8.95
CA CYS A 112 -12.56 9.71 7.77
C CYS A 112 -13.95 10.31 7.94
N ILE A 113 -14.51 10.83 6.85
CA ILE A 113 -15.89 11.33 6.72
C ILE A 113 -16.53 10.62 5.54
N TYR A 114 -17.65 9.95 5.77
CA TYR A 114 -18.37 9.26 4.71
C TYR A 114 -19.21 10.27 3.94
N ASN A 115 -18.80 10.60 2.73
CA ASN A 115 -19.43 11.68 1.98
C ASN A 115 -20.81 11.29 1.37
N ASN A 116 -21.28 10.08 1.62
CA ASN A 116 -22.57 9.55 1.20
C ASN A 116 -23.51 9.22 2.38
N LYS A 117 -23.21 9.72 3.60
CA LYS A 117 -24.02 9.52 4.80
C LYS A 117 -24.52 10.85 5.40
N GLY A 118 -25.66 10.77 6.08
CA GLY A 118 -26.24 11.89 6.83
C GLY A 118 -25.62 12.07 8.22
N GLY A 119 -26.29 12.84 9.09
CA GLY A 119 -25.85 13.04 10.48
C GLY A 119 -24.51 13.78 10.57
N LYS A 120 -23.63 13.31 11.46
CA LYS A 120 -22.32 13.93 11.71
C LYS A 120 -21.42 14.03 10.47
N ASP A 121 -21.53 13.07 9.54
CA ASP A 121 -20.79 13.12 8.29
C ASP A 121 -21.26 14.31 7.42
N ALA A 122 -22.58 14.52 7.29
CA ALA A 122 -23.14 15.64 6.54
C ALA A 122 -22.82 17.01 7.19
N GLU A 123 -22.76 17.06 8.52
CA GLU A 123 -22.32 18.25 9.25
C GLU A 123 -20.85 18.59 8.95
N ALA A 124 -19.97 17.57 8.91
CA ALA A 124 -18.57 17.74 8.51
C ALA A 124 -18.44 18.21 7.06
N LEU A 125 -19.19 17.60 6.12
CA LEU A 125 -19.23 18.06 4.72
C LEU A 125 -19.60 19.53 4.61
N LYS A 126 -20.66 19.97 5.31
CA LYS A 126 -21.08 21.38 5.34
C LYS A 126 -20.00 22.30 5.89
N LYS A 127 -19.31 21.89 6.96
CA LYS A 127 -18.21 22.65 7.58
C LYS A 127 -17.07 22.90 6.59
N PHE A 128 -16.69 21.87 5.83
CA PHE A 128 -15.59 21.96 4.87
C PHE A 128 -16.03 22.40 3.46
N LYS A 129 -17.33 22.53 3.22
CA LYS A 129 -17.92 22.79 1.90
C LYS A 129 -17.55 21.69 0.89
N GLU A 130 -17.47 20.45 1.36
CA GLU A 130 -17.24 19.28 0.50
C GLU A 130 -18.58 18.76 -0.04
N PRO A 131 -18.66 18.37 -1.33
CA PRO A 131 -19.88 17.79 -1.89
C PRO A 131 -20.14 16.38 -1.35
N SER A 132 -21.42 16.02 -1.25
CA SER A 132 -21.83 14.63 -1.06
C SER A 132 -21.71 13.83 -2.37
N TRP A 133 -21.57 12.50 -2.26
CA TRP A 133 -21.51 11.57 -3.41
C TRP A 133 -20.45 12.00 -4.43
N ASN A 134 -19.22 12.15 -3.96
CA ASN A 134 -18.09 12.59 -4.77
C ASN A 134 -16.93 11.61 -4.65
N ASN A 135 -16.03 11.68 -5.62
CA ASN A 135 -14.75 10.97 -5.57
C ASN A 135 -13.95 11.30 -4.31
N PRO A 136 -12.98 10.44 -3.92
CA PRO A 136 -12.17 10.64 -2.73
C PRO A 136 -11.44 11.98 -2.74
N VAL A 137 -11.44 12.65 -1.58
CA VAL A 137 -10.76 13.92 -1.38
C VAL A 137 -10.03 13.88 -0.05
N VAL A 138 -8.78 14.34 -0.05
CA VAL A 138 -8.00 14.52 1.19
C VAL A 138 -7.82 16.00 1.48
N ARG A 139 -7.95 16.38 2.75
CA ARG A 139 -7.57 17.68 3.28
C ARG A 139 -6.65 17.50 4.48
N ILE A 140 -5.67 18.39 4.63
CA ILE A 140 -4.84 18.43 5.83
C ILE A 140 -5.07 19.80 6.48
N VAL A 141 -5.51 19.77 7.74
CA VAL A 141 -5.99 20.97 8.44
C VAL A 141 -5.34 21.12 9.81
N ASP A 142 -5.24 22.36 10.27
CA ASP A 142 -4.80 22.68 11.62
C ASP A 142 -5.91 22.45 12.67
N ALA A 143 -5.61 22.75 13.93
CA ALA A 143 -6.56 22.64 15.04
C ALA A 143 -7.76 23.62 14.94
N ASN A 144 -7.71 24.61 14.03
CA ASN A 144 -8.82 25.52 13.76
C ASN A 144 -9.64 25.08 12.53
N TYR A 145 -9.37 23.89 11.99
CA TYR A 145 -9.95 23.37 10.75
C TYR A 145 -9.58 24.18 9.50
N SER A 146 -8.50 24.97 9.56
CA SER A 146 -7.99 25.71 8.41
C SER A 146 -7.05 24.82 7.60
N ASP A 147 -7.17 24.84 6.28
CA ASP A 147 -6.29 24.05 5.41
C ASP A 147 -4.84 24.48 5.55
N LEU A 148 -3.99 23.53 5.88
CA LEU A 148 -2.54 23.72 5.86
C LEU A 148 -2.02 23.67 4.43
N VAL A 149 -2.59 22.82 3.58
CA VAL A 149 -2.19 22.67 2.17
C VAL A 149 -3.43 22.67 1.27
N PRO A 150 -3.29 22.94 -0.04
CA PRO A 150 -4.43 22.89 -0.94
C PRO A 150 -5.16 21.54 -0.88
N ARG A 151 -6.49 21.59 -0.97
CA ARG A 151 -7.37 20.42 -1.11
C ARG A 151 -6.85 19.47 -2.20
N MET A 152 -6.83 18.17 -1.92
CA MET A 152 -6.29 17.13 -2.81
C MET A 152 -7.40 16.24 -3.39
N PRO A 153 -7.95 16.58 -4.57
CA PRO A 153 -9.02 15.81 -5.21
C PRO A 153 -8.52 14.69 -6.12
N ASN A 154 -7.23 14.64 -6.44
CA ASN A 154 -6.71 13.69 -7.41
C ASN A 154 -6.33 12.36 -6.74
N PHE A 155 -7.35 11.54 -6.46
CA PHE A 155 -7.19 10.19 -5.91
C PHE A 155 -6.45 9.21 -6.84
N ASN A 156 -6.12 9.61 -8.08
CA ASN A 156 -5.26 8.81 -8.97
C ASN A 156 -3.78 9.18 -8.86
N SER A 157 -3.42 10.17 -8.03
CA SER A 157 -2.04 10.61 -7.83
C SER A 157 -1.61 10.40 -6.37
N PRO A 158 -1.05 9.23 -6.03
CA PRO A 158 -0.35 9.04 -4.76
C PRO A 158 0.69 10.13 -4.49
N ALA A 159 1.37 10.62 -5.54
CA ALA A 159 2.35 11.70 -5.40
C ALA A 159 1.72 13.00 -4.89
N GLN A 160 0.49 13.34 -5.28
CA GLN A 160 -0.22 14.51 -4.75
C GLN A 160 -0.40 14.39 -3.22
N LEU A 161 -0.76 13.21 -2.71
CA LEU A 161 -0.93 12.98 -1.28
C LEU A 161 0.40 13.11 -0.53
N VAL A 162 1.46 12.47 -1.02
CA VAL A 162 2.79 12.51 -0.38
C VAL A 162 3.35 13.94 -0.39
N ARG A 163 3.22 14.67 -1.50
CA ARG A 163 3.58 16.10 -1.56
C ARG A 163 2.79 16.92 -0.56
N GLY A 164 1.47 16.70 -0.45
CA GLY A 164 0.62 17.37 0.53
C GLY A 164 1.05 17.10 1.98
N ILE A 165 1.42 15.86 2.30
CA ILE A 165 2.01 15.48 3.58
C ILE A 165 3.30 16.27 3.82
N ASN A 166 4.26 16.24 2.90
CA ASN A 166 5.56 16.93 3.05
C ASN A 166 5.42 18.44 3.21
N GLN A 167 4.50 19.06 2.46
CA GLN A 167 4.16 20.48 2.60
C GLN A 167 3.53 20.79 3.97
N ALA A 168 2.65 19.93 4.47
CA ALA A 168 2.03 20.10 5.78
C ALA A 168 3.06 19.95 6.92
N LEU A 169 4.01 19.02 6.81
CA LEU A 169 5.13 18.89 7.76
C LEU A 169 5.94 20.19 7.79
N THR A 170 6.34 20.68 6.61
CA THR A 170 7.14 21.91 6.49
C THR A 170 6.42 23.12 7.10
N LYS A 171 5.11 23.27 6.84
CA LYS A 171 4.30 24.37 7.41
C LYS A 171 4.14 24.28 8.93
N ASN A 172 4.22 23.08 9.50
CA ASN A 172 4.23 22.85 10.94
C ASN A 172 5.65 22.80 11.53
N LEU A 173 6.66 23.24 10.78
CA LEU A 173 8.07 23.26 11.21
C LEU A 173 8.61 21.87 11.57
N ILE A 174 8.04 20.82 11.00
CA ILE A 174 8.53 19.45 11.09
C ILE A 174 9.42 19.20 9.87
N ALA A 175 10.67 18.80 10.11
CA ALA A 175 11.56 18.41 9.03
C ALA A 175 11.00 17.19 8.28
N VAL A 176 10.94 17.27 6.95
CA VAL A 176 10.50 16.14 6.14
C VAL A 176 11.55 15.03 6.23
N PRO A 177 11.20 13.83 6.74
CA PRO A 177 12.15 12.73 6.88
C PRO A 177 12.62 12.23 5.50
N PRO A 178 13.87 11.75 5.36
CA PRO A 178 14.40 11.40 4.04
C PRO A 178 13.60 10.33 3.29
N TYR A 179 13.00 9.35 3.99
CA TYR A 179 12.16 8.33 3.33
C TYR A 179 10.94 8.94 2.62
N LEU A 180 10.37 10.04 3.15
CA LEU A 180 9.26 10.74 2.50
C LEU A 180 9.71 11.59 1.32
N GLN A 181 10.93 12.12 1.35
CA GLN A 181 11.51 12.82 0.20
C GLN A 181 11.74 11.83 -0.96
N LEU A 182 12.28 10.65 -0.68
CA LEU A 182 12.43 9.59 -1.67
C LEU A 182 11.08 9.10 -2.19
N LEU A 183 10.08 8.92 -1.31
CA LEU A 183 8.76 8.48 -1.73
C LEU A 183 8.10 9.49 -2.68
N GLU A 184 8.21 10.79 -2.38
CA GLU A 184 7.75 11.86 -3.27
C GLU A 184 8.50 11.83 -4.61
N GLU A 185 9.84 11.77 -4.59
CA GLU A 185 10.69 11.71 -5.79
C GLU A 185 10.29 10.55 -6.72
N GLU A 186 10.15 9.35 -6.16
CA GLU A 186 9.82 8.15 -6.94
C GLU A 186 8.38 8.21 -7.51
N MET A 187 7.40 8.56 -6.69
CA MET A 187 6.00 8.61 -7.14
C MET A 187 5.80 9.69 -8.20
N GLU A 188 6.38 10.88 -8.01
CA GLU A 188 6.31 11.94 -9.02
C GLU A 188 6.96 11.53 -10.34
N ALA A 189 8.14 10.90 -10.28
CA ALA A 189 8.84 10.46 -11.47
C ALA A 189 8.04 9.39 -12.23
N ARG A 190 7.44 8.44 -11.50
CA ARG A 190 6.61 7.38 -12.10
C ARG A 190 5.32 7.91 -12.71
N GLU A 191 4.67 8.90 -12.08
CA GLU A 191 3.45 9.53 -12.62
C GLU A 191 3.73 10.41 -13.85
N LYS A 192 4.86 11.13 -13.87
CA LYS A 192 5.26 11.96 -15.02
C LYS A 192 5.80 11.12 -16.19
N GLY A 193 6.30 9.92 -15.90
CA GLY A 193 6.89 9.00 -16.86
C GLY A 193 8.41 8.93 -16.74
N LEU A 194 8.94 7.72 -16.85
CA LEU A 194 10.38 7.44 -16.80
C LEU A 194 10.95 7.20 -18.19
N GLU A 195 12.20 7.60 -18.38
CA GLU A 195 13.00 7.16 -19.51
C GLU A 195 13.95 6.03 -19.10
N THR A 196 14.38 5.23 -20.08
CA THR A 196 15.30 4.10 -19.86
C THR A 196 16.53 4.22 -20.75
N ALA A 197 17.71 4.05 -20.18
CA ALA A 197 18.95 3.92 -20.92
C ALA A 197 19.85 2.83 -20.33
N THR A 198 20.47 2.04 -21.21
CA THR A 198 21.50 1.08 -20.81
C THR A 198 22.90 1.68 -20.99
N PHE A 199 23.78 1.41 -20.03
CA PHE A 199 25.19 1.81 -20.06
C PHE A 199 26.08 0.58 -19.87
N SER A 200 27.15 0.47 -20.64
CA SER A 200 28.16 -0.59 -20.52
C SER A 200 29.38 -0.14 -19.74
N MET A 201 29.98 -1.05 -18.98
CA MET A 201 31.19 -0.81 -18.19
C MET A 201 31.91 -2.13 -17.89
N TYR A 202 33.00 -2.07 -17.12
CA TYR A 202 33.75 -3.28 -16.76
C TYR A 202 33.12 -4.09 -15.62
N CYS A 203 32.55 -3.40 -14.62
CA CYS A 203 31.89 -4.03 -13.47
C CYS A 203 30.52 -3.39 -13.24
N PHE A 204 29.43 -4.08 -13.57
CA PHE A 204 28.08 -3.53 -13.43
C PHE A 204 27.66 -3.34 -11.97
N TRP A 205 28.20 -4.10 -11.01
CA TRP A 205 27.90 -3.89 -9.58
C TRP A 205 28.40 -2.52 -9.09
N LYS A 206 29.64 -2.16 -9.47
CA LYS A 206 30.17 -0.81 -9.24
C LYS A 206 29.32 0.22 -9.99
N GLY A 207 28.98 -0.07 -11.24
CA GLY A 207 28.08 0.74 -12.06
C GLY A 207 26.78 1.09 -11.37
N GLU A 208 26.15 0.09 -10.76
CA GLU A 208 24.88 0.23 -10.10
C GLU A 208 24.94 1.21 -8.92
N GLY A 209 26.02 1.13 -8.13
CA GLY A 209 26.31 2.08 -7.05
C GLY A 209 26.64 3.49 -7.54
N ILE A 210 27.26 3.64 -8.72
CA ILE A 210 27.51 4.95 -9.33
C ILE A 210 26.19 5.62 -9.71
N PHE A 211 25.35 4.92 -10.49
CA PHE A 211 24.07 5.47 -10.95
C PHE A 211 23.11 5.73 -9.80
N GLY A 212 23.12 4.87 -8.77
CA GLY A 212 22.23 5.05 -7.64
C GLY A 212 22.52 6.26 -6.77
N ASN A 213 23.65 6.95 -6.95
CA ASN A 213 23.93 8.23 -6.28
C ASN A 213 23.50 9.47 -7.10
N ILE A 214 23.03 9.31 -8.34
CA ILE A 214 22.71 10.43 -9.23
C ILE A 214 21.26 10.89 -9.01
N PRO A 215 21.00 12.17 -8.68
CA PRO A 215 19.65 12.72 -8.63
C PRO A 215 18.86 12.48 -9.93
N GLY A 216 17.59 12.13 -9.81
CA GLY A 216 16.75 11.81 -10.97
C GLY A 216 16.87 10.36 -11.45
N VAL A 217 17.89 9.60 -11.06
CA VAL A 217 17.89 8.13 -11.26
C VAL A 217 16.93 7.49 -10.26
N ILE A 218 15.96 6.72 -10.76
CA ILE A 218 14.91 6.09 -9.95
C ILE A 218 15.24 4.63 -9.67
N GLU A 219 15.69 3.90 -10.69
CA GLU A 219 15.90 2.47 -10.60
C GLU A 219 17.09 2.05 -11.47
N THR A 220 17.84 1.07 -10.98
CA THR A 220 19.03 0.52 -11.66
C THR A 220 18.96 -0.99 -11.63
N GLU A 221 19.21 -1.62 -12.77
CA GLU A 221 19.25 -3.08 -12.90
C GLU A 221 20.56 -3.49 -13.57
N PRO A 222 21.43 -4.24 -12.88
CA PRO A 222 22.61 -4.80 -13.49
C PRO A 222 22.26 -5.96 -14.41
N GLY A 223 23.08 -6.20 -15.42
CA GLY A 223 22.89 -7.31 -16.33
C GLY A 223 23.89 -7.35 -17.46
N PHE A 224 23.52 -8.09 -18.50
CA PHE A 224 24.31 -8.29 -19.69
C PHE A 224 23.54 -7.80 -20.92
N GLN A 225 24.28 -7.18 -21.85
CA GLN A 225 23.76 -6.84 -23.18
C GLN A 225 24.89 -6.99 -24.18
N SER A 226 24.66 -7.77 -25.24
CA SER A 226 25.65 -8.00 -26.31
C SER A 226 27.03 -8.46 -25.79
N GLY A 227 27.03 -9.37 -24.81
CA GLY A 227 28.27 -9.92 -24.22
C GLY A 227 29.03 -8.96 -23.30
N LYS A 228 28.44 -7.80 -22.96
CA LYS A 228 29.04 -6.82 -22.06
C LYS A 228 28.24 -6.71 -20.78
N GLU A 229 28.96 -6.41 -19.71
CA GLU A 229 28.40 -5.94 -18.45
C GLU A 229 27.75 -4.57 -18.63
N VAL A 230 26.49 -4.46 -18.19
CA VAL A 230 25.69 -3.25 -18.33
C VAL A 230 24.86 -2.96 -17.09
N VAL A 231 24.47 -1.69 -16.95
CA VAL A 231 23.42 -1.25 -16.03
C VAL A 231 22.32 -0.60 -16.84
N LYS A 232 21.10 -1.12 -16.73
CA LYS A 232 19.88 -0.48 -17.22
C LYS A 232 19.40 0.50 -16.17
N VAL A 233 19.22 1.76 -16.56
CA VAL A 233 18.88 2.86 -15.67
C VAL A 233 17.53 3.42 -16.09
N GLN A 234 16.58 3.47 -15.15
CA GLN A 234 15.35 4.25 -15.30
C GLN A 234 15.50 5.57 -14.55
N PHE A 235 15.18 6.67 -15.21
CA PHE A 235 15.39 8.02 -14.67
C PHE A 235 14.25 8.97 -15.04
N ASN A 236 14.14 10.04 -14.25
CA ASN A 236 13.20 11.13 -14.48
C ASN A 236 13.80 12.13 -15.48
N PRO A 237 13.28 12.21 -16.73
CA PRO A 237 13.82 13.11 -17.74
C PRO A 237 13.62 14.60 -17.41
N ALA A 238 12.77 14.94 -16.44
CA ALA A 238 12.63 16.31 -15.95
C ALA A 238 13.78 16.74 -15.01
N ILE A 239 14.64 15.81 -14.57
CA ILE A 239 15.72 16.05 -13.61
C ILE A 239 17.09 15.76 -14.24
N VAL A 240 17.21 14.68 -15.01
CA VAL A 240 18.47 14.26 -15.62
C VAL A 240 18.21 13.63 -16.99
N GLU A 241 19.08 13.89 -17.95
CA GLU A 241 18.99 13.30 -19.29
C GLU A 241 20.01 12.18 -19.51
N LYS A 242 19.78 11.31 -20.51
CA LYS A 242 20.74 10.26 -20.90
C LYS A 242 22.15 10.83 -21.19
N ALA A 243 22.23 11.99 -21.84
CA ALA A 243 23.51 12.62 -22.17
C ALA A 243 24.27 13.09 -20.91
N GLU A 244 23.53 13.59 -19.92
CA GLU A 244 24.09 13.98 -18.62
C GLU A 244 24.54 12.77 -17.81
N LEU A 245 23.73 11.71 -17.74
CA LEU A 245 24.11 10.44 -17.13
C LEU A 245 25.41 9.89 -17.73
N LYS A 246 25.56 9.96 -19.07
CA LYS A 246 26.81 9.61 -19.75
C LYS A 246 27.95 10.51 -19.29
N SER A 247 27.75 11.82 -19.25
CA SER A 247 28.78 12.79 -18.85
C SER A 247 29.30 12.54 -17.42
N LEU A 248 28.38 12.35 -16.47
CA LEU A 248 28.68 12.12 -15.05
C LEU A 248 29.42 10.80 -14.80
N THR A 249 29.19 9.79 -15.64
CA THR A 249 29.74 8.44 -15.44
C THR A 249 30.93 8.11 -16.34
N ASN A 250 31.17 8.88 -17.40
CA ASN A 250 32.30 8.68 -18.33
C ASN A 250 33.68 8.67 -17.64
N PRO A 251 33.98 9.55 -16.65
CA PRO A 251 35.25 9.48 -15.91
C PRO A 251 35.50 8.14 -15.20
N GLN A 252 34.45 7.33 -15.01
CA GLN A 252 34.50 6.03 -14.35
C GLN A 252 34.51 4.85 -15.34
N GLY A 253 34.72 5.14 -16.63
CA GLY A 253 34.80 4.12 -17.70
C GLY A 253 33.43 3.60 -18.16
N VAL A 254 32.37 4.36 -17.91
CA VAL A 254 31.00 4.01 -18.33
C VAL A 254 30.71 4.58 -19.72
N SER A 255 30.07 3.80 -20.57
CA SER A 255 29.68 4.22 -21.93
C SER A 255 28.20 3.92 -22.19
N ALA A 256 27.47 4.87 -22.76
CA ALA A 256 26.07 4.67 -23.11
C ALA A 256 25.91 3.68 -24.28
N CYS A 257 24.97 2.74 -24.16
CA CYS A 257 24.60 1.84 -25.25
C CYS A 257 23.76 2.58 -26.30
N SER A 258 23.85 2.11 -27.55
CA SER A 258 23.08 2.66 -28.68
C SER A 258 21.58 2.34 -28.61
N ASN A 259 21.22 1.22 -27.99
CA ASN A 259 19.83 0.79 -27.78
C ASN A 259 19.72 0.00 -26.47
N ASN A 260 18.48 -0.33 -26.08
CA ASN A 260 18.16 -1.07 -24.85
C ASN A 260 17.77 -2.54 -25.12
N ASN A 261 17.98 -3.06 -26.34
CA ASN A 261 17.56 -4.41 -26.72
C ASN A 261 18.56 -5.48 -26.27
N GLY A 262 18.05 -6.69 -26.01
CA GLY A 262 18.91 -7.83 -25.64
C GLY A 262 19.50 -7.74 -24.24
N PHE A 263 18.85 -6.98 -23.34
CA PHE A 263 19.20 -6.93 -21.92
C PHE A 263 18.73 -8.21 -21.20
N SER A 264 19.64 -8.86 -20.49
CA SER A 264 19.34 -9.94 -19.55
C SER A 264 19.81 -9.55 -18.15
N ILE A 265 18.90 -9.59 -17.17
CA ILE A 265 19.20 -9.20 -15.79
C ILE A 265 20.24 -10.13 -15.15
N ASP A 266 21.09 -9.56 -14.30
CA ASP A 266 22.00 -10.31 -13.44
C ASP A 266 21.24 -11.08 -12.34
N ARG A 267 21.86 -12.12 -11.79
CA ARG A 267 21.27 -12.94 -10.71
C ARG A 267 21.40 -12.29 -9.33
N GLU A 268 22.28 -11.31 -9.17
CA GLU A 268 22.57 -10.64 -7.90
C GLU A 268 22.37 -9.11 -8.02
N PRO A 269 21.14 -8.63 -8.31
CA PRO A 269 20.86 -7.20 -8.33
C PRO A 269 21.08 -6.58 -6.95
N LYS A 270 21.45 -5.30 -6.93
CA LYS A 270 21.81 -4.57 -5.70
C LYS A 270 22.92 -5.27 -4.94
N TYR A 271 24.02 -5.61 -5.61
CA TYR A 271 25.09 -6.45 -5.05
C TYR A 271 25.51 -6.05 -3.63
N TYR A 272 25.87 -4.79 -3.39
CA TYR A 272 26.30 -4.34 -2.06
C TYR A 272 25.19 -4.52 -1.01
N LEU A 273 23.96 -4.10 -1.34
CA LEU A 273 22.80 -4.26 -0.47
C LEU A 273 22.50 -5.74 -0.16
N SER A 274 22.61 -6.61 -1.16
CA SER A 274 22.25 -8.03 -1.10
C SER A 274 23.09 -8.86 -0.13
N HIS A 275 24.24 -8.32 0.29
CA HIS A 275 25.17 -8.92 1.26
C HIS A 275 24.99 -8.38 2.68
N THR A 276 23.93 -7.62 2.94
CA THR A 276 23.62 -7.03 4.25
C THR A 276 22.28 -7.53 4.79
N GLU A 277 21.97 -7.21 6.04
CA GLU A 277 20.66 -7.47 6.65
C GLU A 277 19.52 -6.68 5.99
N TYR A 278 19.82 -5.53 5.39
CA TYR A 278 18.85 -4.74 4.62
C TYR A 278 18.32 -5.48 3.38
N ALA A 279 18.99 -6.54 2.92
CA ALA A 279 18.50 -7.36 1.81
C ALA A 279 17.14 -8.03 2.09
N TYR A 280 16.75 -8.12 3.36
CA TYR A 280 15.49 -8.72 3.81
C TYR A 280 14.43 -7.68 4.19
N LEU A 281 14.72 -6.39 3.99
CA LEU A 281 13.80 -5.30 4.29
C LEU A 281 12.99 -4.93 3.03
N PRO A 282 11.64 -4.95 3.07
CA PRO A 282 10.81 -4.39 2.02
C PRO A 282 11.09 -2.89 1.85
N MET A 283 11.38 -2.47 0.63
CA MET A 283 11.72 -1.09 0.31
C MET A 283 11.33 -0.75 -1.13
N THR A 284 11.17 0.53 -1.42
CA THR A 284 10.89 0.96 -2.80
C THR A 284 12.12 0.78 -3.70
N THR A 285 11.93 0.87 -5.02
CA THR A 285 13.06 0.70 -5.96
C THR A 285 14.09 1.82 -5.80
N LEU A 286 13.63 3.05 -5.52
CA LEU A 286 14.50 4.18 -5.25
C LEU A 286 15.25 4.00 -3.92
N GLN A 287 14.57 3.57 -2.85
CA GLN A 287 15.25 3.25 -1.59
C GLN A 287 16.35 2.20 -1.80
N ALA A 288 16.06 1.12 -2.54
CA ALA A 288 17.06 0.08 -2.85
C ALA A 288 18.24 0.62 -3.67
N CYS A 289 17.97 1.52 -4.62
CA CYS A 289 18.97 2.18 -5.45
C CYS A 289 19.93 3.05 -4.62
N ARG A 290 19.37 3.93 -3.76
CA ARG A 290 20.15 4.78 -2.85
C ARG A 290 20.90 3.95 -1.80
N ALA A 291 20.24 2.95 -1.21
CA ALA A 291 20.84 2.10 -0.17
C ALA A 291 22.01 1.28 -0.70
N ASN A 292 21.89 0.67 -1.89
CA ASN A 292 22.98 -0.08 -2.52
C ASN A 292 24.22 0.81 -2.74
N SER A 293 24.02 2.06 -3.14
CA SER A 293 25.10 3.02 -3.36
C SER A 293 25.79 3.43 -2.06
N LEU A 294 25.02 3.76 -1.02
CA LEU A 294 25.56 4.08 0.30
C LEU A 294 26.37 2.92 0.89
N ILE A 295 25.88 1.69 0.79
CA ILE A 295 26.59 0.51 1.31
C ILE A 295 27.88 0.27 0.51
N GLY A 296 27.86 0.44 -0.82
CA GLY A 296 29.06 0.40 -1.66
C GLY A 296 30.12 1.42 -1.23
N ASP A 297 29.68 2.59 -0.78
CA ASP A 297 30.51 3.67 -0.21
C ASP A 297 30.85 3.47 1.29
N LYS A 298 30.50 2.32 1.87
CA LYS A 298 30.68 1.98 3.30
C LYS A 298 29.97 2.94 4.26
N LYS A 299 28.83 3.49 3.83
CA LYS A 299 27.95 4.35 4.63
C LYS A 299 26.69 3.60 5.04
N SER A 300 26.13 3.98 6.18
CA SER A 300 24.85 3.43 6.64
C SER A 300 23.69 3.94 5.77
N PRO A 301 22.77 3.06 5.33
CA PRO A 301 21.56 3.45 4.61
C PRO A 301 20.36 3.74 5.53
N GLU A 302 20.50 3.62 6.86
CA GLU A 302 19.35 3.68 7.79
C GLU A 302 18.49 4.93 7.65
N ALA A 303 19.10 6.08 7.35
CA ALA A 303 18.39 7.34 7.17
C ALA A 303 17.38 7.34 5.99
N LEU A 304 17.53 6.40 5.04
CA LEU A 304 16.64 6.26 3.88
C LEU A 304 15.32 5.53 4.22
N PHE A 305 15.27 4.85 5.37
CA PHE A 305 14.17 3.99 5.75
C PHE A 305 13.27 4.66 6.79
N SER A 306 11.99 4.32 6.77
CA SER A 306 11.04 4.80 7.76
C SER A 306 11.25 4.12 9.13
N PRO A 307 10.78 4.73 10.23
CA PRO A 307 10.78 4.09 11.54
C PRO A 307 10.21 2.66 11.57
N ARG A 308 9.08 2.39 10.90
CA ARG A 308 8.51 1.01 10.84
C ARG A 308 9.35 0.07 9.99
N GLN A 309 10.00 0.55 8.93
CA GLN A 309 10.99 -0.25 8.20
C GLN A 309 12.15 -0.67 9.12
N LEU A 310 12.67 0.26 9.93
CA LEU A 310 13.76 -0.05 10.87
C LEU A 310 13.30 -0.99 12.01
N GLU A 311 12.05 -0.87 12.46
CA GLU A 311 11.47 -1.84 13.41
C GLU A 311 11.32 -3.22 12.78
N LEU A 312 10.84 -3.28 11.54
CA LEU A 312 10.72 -4.52 10.78
C LEU A 312 12.08 -5.18 10.57
N LEU A 313 13.12 -4.40 10.26
CA LEU A 313 14.49 -4.90 10.14
C LEU A 313 14.97 -5.57 11.43
N LYS A 314 14.66 -5.00 12.61
CA LYS A 314 15.01 -5.62 13.90
C LYS A 314 14.31 -6.96 14.08
N LYS A 315 13.01 -7.05 13.72
CA LYS A 315 12.24 -8.30 13.77
C LYS A 315 12.85 -9.37 12.87
N VAL A 316 13.10 -9.05 11.61
CA VAL A 316 13.71 -9.97 10.63
C VAL A 316 15.11 -10.41 11.04
N SER A 317 15.90 -9.50 11.61
CA SER A 317 17.27 -9.80 12.04
C SER A 317 17.32 -10.77 13.22
N SER A 318 16.24 -10.83 14.03
CA SER A 318 16.09 -11.80 15.12
C SER A 318 15.68 -13.21 14.66
N GLN A 319 15.15 -13.36 13.44
CA GLN A 319 14.74 -14.65 12.90
C GLN A 319 15.94 -15.51 12.47
N LYS A 320 15.77 -16.84 12.48
CA LYS A 320 16.80 -17.76 11.95
C LYS A 320 17.01 -17.49 10.46
N LYS A 321 18.26 -17.48 10.00
CA LYS A 321 18.64 -17.16 8.60
C LYS A 321 17.83 -17.92 7.54
N GLN A 322 17.49 -19.18 7.81
CA GLN A 322 16.72 -20.06 6.90
C GLN A 322 15.27 -19.61 6.65
N HIS A 323 14.71 -18.74 7.51
CA HIS A 323 13.35 -18.20 7.37
C HIS A 323 13.35 -16.80 6.74
N ARG A 324 14.52 -16.23 6.44
CA ARG A 324 14.60 -14.87 5.90
C ARG A 324 14.55 -14.91 4.38
N GLN A 325 13.58 -14.24 3.80
CA GLN A 325 13.43 -14.10 2.35
C GLN A 325 13.96 -12.74 1.89
N LYS A 326 14.79 -12.72 0.83
CA LYS A 326 15.29 -11.47 0.26
C LYS A 326 14.13 -10.66 -0.33
N MET A 327 14.11 -9.36 -0.04
CA MET A 327 13.07 -8.41 -0.45
C MET A 327 13.53 -7.45 -1.57
N ILE A 328 14.80 -7.54 -1.96
CA ILE A 328 15.34 -6.80 -3.11
C ILE A 328 14.58 -7.19 -4.38
N GLY A 329 14.14 -6.19 -5.15
CA GLY A 329 13.48 -6.39 -6.45
C GLY A 329 11.98 -6.70 -6.37
N ARG A 330 11.38 -6.69 -5.17
CA ARG A 330 9.92 -6.81 -5.02
C ARG A 330 9.26 -5.49 -5.42
N LYS A 331 8.45 -5.54 -6.49
CA LYS A 331 7.84 -4.34 -7.08
C LYS A 331 6.63 -3.83 -6.30
N ASP A 332 5.88 -4.72 -5.67
CA ASP A 332 4.78 -4.37 -4.79
C ASP A 332 5.27 -4.33 -3.34
N LEU A 333 5.44 -3.11 -2.82
CA LEU A 333 5.90 -2.90 -1.46
C LEU A 333 4.88 -3.40 -0.43
N ALA A 334 3.57 -3.24 -0.67
CA ALA A 334 2.55 -3.65 0.30
C ALA A 334 2.56 -5.17 0.46
N THR A 335 2.57 -5.91 -0.66
CA THR A 335 2.69 -7.37 -0.63
C THR A 335 3.99 -7.83 0.02
N ALA A 336 5.13 -7.21 -0.34
CA ALA A 336 6.42 -7.55 0.28
C ALA A 336 6.45 -7.25 1.79
N TRP A 337 5.73 -6.22 2.24
CA TRP A 337 5.62 -5.87 3.65
C TRP A 337 4.86 -6.92 4.45
N GLU A 338 3.74 -7.42 3.93
CA GLU A 338 2.96 -8.47 4.60
C GLU A 338 3.72 -9.78 4.71
N GLU A 339 4.46 -10.17 3.67
CA GLU A 339 5.29 -11.38 3.70
C GLU A 339 6.34 -11.41 4.80
N VAL A 340 6.77 -10.24 5.26
CA VAL A 340 7.75 -10.11 6.33
C VAL A 340 7.09 -10.02 7.71
N ASN A 341 5.82 -9.61 7.77
CA ASN A 341 5.04 -9.52 8.99
C ASN A 341 4.41 -10.86 9.42
N MET A 342 4.26 -11.82 8.50
CA MET A 342 3.78 -13.19 8.79
C MET A 342 4.83 -14.07 9.48
#